data_AF-N9A1G1-F1
#
_entry.id   AF-N9A1G1-F1
#
_cell.length_a   1.000
_cell.length_b   1.000
_cell.length_c   1.000
_cell.angle_alpha   90.00
_cell.angle_beta   90.00
_cell.angle_gamma   90.00
#
_symmetry.space_group_name_H-M   'P 1'
#
loop_
_entity.id
_entity.type
_entity.pdbx_description
1 polymer ?
#
loop_
_entity_poly.entity_id
_entity_poly.type
_entity_poly.pdbx_seq_one_letter_code
_entity_poly.pdbx_strand_id
1 'polypeptide(L)'
;MLAHGFRIKEIAAKLCISDRTVTTHQERIYQKLKIHHRASLIQFSPYYLELLNLLTPRESTIIELLTQDLCSEDIAEELNLTVETIYSHRKSINKKLRGLQEKYDVLGIFRQKQISFN
;
A
#
# COMPACT_ATOMS: atom_id res chain seq x y z
N MET A 1 -8.70 -3.36 -3.41
CA MET A 1 -7.85 -4.56 -3.50
C MET A 1 -6.38 -4.24 -3.81
N LEU A 2 -6.07 -3.50 -4.88
CA LEU A 2 -4.67 -3.15 -5.21
C LEU A 2 -3.97 -2.35 -4.09
N ALA A 3 -4.60 -1.27 -3.60
CA ALA A 3 -4.12 -0.49 -2.46
C ALA A 3 -4.01 -1.28 -1.14
N HIS A 4 -4.65 -2.45 -1.07
CA HIS A 4 -4.59 -3.35 0.07
C HIS A 4 -3.46 -4.39 -0.04
N GLY A 5 -2.64 -4.33 -1.08
CA GLY A 5 -1.52 -5.24 -1.26
C GLY A 5 -1.87 -6.60 -1.88
N PHE A 6 -3.12 -6.83 -2.30
CA PHE A 6 -3.47 -8.08 -3.00
C PHE A 6 -2.63 -8.24 -4.28
N ARG A 7 -2.20 -9.48 -4.52
CA ARG A 7 -1.57 -9.94 -5.75
C ARG A 7 -2.62 -10.14 -6.83
N ILE A 8 -2.22 -10.02 -8.09
CA ILE A 8 -3.11 -10.21 -9.26
C ILE A 8 -3.91 -11.52 -9.16
N LYS A 9 -3.24 -12.64 -8.82
CA LYS A 9 -3.87 -13.95 -8.65
C LYS A 9 -4.97 -13.97 -7.60
N GLU A 10 -4.76 -13.28 -6.48
CA GLU A 10 -5.75 -13.22 -5.39
C GLU A 10 -6.95 -12.37 -5.79
N ILE A 11 -6.72 -11.31 -6.56
CA ILE A 11 -7.78 -10.46 -7.11
C ILE A 11 -8.60 -11.25 -8.13
N ALA A 12 -7.93 -11.93 -9.05
CA ALA A 12 -8.54 -12.77 -10.07
C ALA A 12 -9.44 -13.84 -9.45
N ALA A 13 -8.93 -14.56 -8.44
CA ALA A 13 -9.69 -15.58 -7.72
C ALA A 13 -10.91 -15.00 -7.00
N LYS A 14 -10.80 -13.84 -6.35
CA LYS A 14 -11.91 -13.20 -5.64
C LYS A 14 -12.98 -12.63 -6.56
N LEU A 15 -12.61 -12.21 -7.76
CA LEU A 15 -13.52 -11.63 -8.76
C LEU A 15 -14.01 -12.65 -9.79
N CYS A 16 -13.55 -13.91 -9.71
CA CYS A 16 -13.85 -14.97 -10.68
C CYS A 16 -13.56 -14.57 -12.14
N ILE A 17 -12.44 -13.88 -12.38
CA ILE A 17 -11.98 -13.45 -13.71
C ILE A 17 -10.53 -13.85 -13.94
N SER A 18 -10.04 -13.73 -15.18
CA SER A 18 -8.65 -14.08 -15.50
C SER A 18 -7.62 -13.09 -14.93
N ASP A 19 -6.42 -13.58 -14.62
CA ASP A 19 -5.26 -12.75 -14.26
C ASP A 19 -5.00 -11.64 -15.30
N ARG A 20 -5.16 -11.98 -16.59
CA ARG A 20 -4.98 -11.02 -17.70
C ARG A 20 -5.99 -9.88 -17.62
N THR A 21 -7.26 -10.20 -17.34
CA THR A 21 -8.33 -9.21 -17.18
C THR A 21 -8.03 -8.25 -16.02
N VAL A 22 -7.57 -8.78 -14.88
CA VAL A 22 -7.16 -7.95 -13.73
C VAL A 22 -6.01 -7.02 -14.11
N THR A 23 -4.98 -7.52 -14.79
CA THR A 23 -3.84 -6.71 -15.23
C THR A 23 -4.29 -5.57 -16.15
N THR A 24 -5.14 -5.85 -17.14
CA THR A 24 -5.69 -4.82 -18.04
C THR A 24 -6.52 -3.78 -17.29
N HIS A 25 -7.32 -4.19 -16.29
CA HIS A 25 -8.04 -3.23 -15.45
C HIS A 25 -7.08 -2.40 -14.57
N GLN A 26 -6.05 -3.01 -13.99
CA GLN A 26 -5.02 -2.30 -13.23
C GLN A 26 -4.36 -1.22 -14.08
N GLU A 27 -3.91 -1.55 -15.29
CA GLU A 27 -3.26 -0.61 -16.22
C GLU A 27 -4.18 0.58 -16.54
N ARG A 28 -5.44 0.31 -16.86
CA ARG A 28 -6.44 1.36 -17.14
C ARG A 28 -6.71 2.24 -15.93
N ILE A 29 -6.75 1.66 -14.73
CA ILE A 29 -6.93 2.42 -13.48
C ILE A 29 -5.70 3.32 -13.25
N TYR A 30 -4.49 2.78 -13.39
CA TYR A 30 -3.26 3.54 -13.22
C TYR A 30 -3.18 4.70 -14.22
N GLN A 31 -3.54 4.48 -15.48
CA GLN A 31 -3.61 5.54 -16.49
C GLN A 31 -4.63 6.63 -16.12
N LYS A 32 -5.84 6.24 -15.71
CA LYS A 32 -6.90 7.18 -15.34
C LYS A 32 -6.54 8.02 -14.11
N LEU A 33 -5.85 7.41 -13.15
CA LEU A 33 -5.42 8.05 -11.90
C LEU A 33 -4.03 8.68 -12.00
N LYS A 34 -3.36 8.57 -13.16
CA LYS A 34 -1.98 9.03 -13.41
C LYS A 34 -1.00 8.53 -12.35
N ILE A 35 -1.06 7.22 -12.06
CA ILE A 35 -0.19 6.53 -11.10
C ILE A 35 0.91 5.82 -11.87
N HIS A 36 2.16 6.18 -11.60
CA HIS A 36 3.35 5.58 -12.18
C HIS A 36 3.97 4.55 -11.22
N HIS A 37 3.86 4.77 -9.91
CA HIS A 37 4.46 3.90 -8.90
C HIS A 37 3.41 3.24 -8.02
N ARG A 38 3.41 1.91 -7.95
CA ARG A 38 2.47 1.15 -7.10
C ARG A 38 2.47 1.61 -5.63
N ALA A 39 3.60 2.14 -5.15
CA ALA A 39 3.72 2.63 -3.79
C ALA A 39 2.83 3.83 -3.48
N SER A 40 2.53 4.68 -4.48
CA SER A 40 1.63 5.82 -4.30
C SER A 40 0.19 5.39 -4.04
N LEU A 41 -0.16 4.12 -4.30
CA LEU A 41 -1.47 3.57 -3.95
C LEU A 41 -1.77 3.58 -2.45
N ILE A 42 -0.74 3.73 -1.60
CA ILE A 42 -0.92 3.74 -0.16
C ILE A 42 -1.89 4.85 0.31
N GLN A 43 -1.98 5.96 -0.44
CA GLN A 43 -2.93 7.05 -0.19
C GLN A 43 -4.39 6.63 -0.37
N PHE A 44 -4.66 5.59 -1.15
CA PHE A 44 -6.01 5.03 -1.37
C PHE A 44 -6.33 3.87 -0.43
N SER A 45 -5.46 3.61 0.56
CA SER A 45 -5.70 2.60 1.56
C SER A 45 -6.72 3.10 2.60
N PRO A 46 -7.72 2.31 3.01
CA PRO A 46 -8.70 2.75 4.01
C PRO A 46 -8.08 2.96 5.40
N TYR A 47 -6.90 2.38 5.67
CA TYR A 47 -6.13 2.58 6.90
C TYR A 47 -4.99 3.60 6.73
N TYR A 48 -5.01 4.44 5.70
CA TYR A 48 -3.98 5.47 5.48
C TYR A 48 -3.85 6.44 6.67
N LEU A 49 -4.96 6.93 7.22
CA LEU A 49 -4.94 7.84 8.38
C LEU A 49 -4.36 7.18 9.64
N GLU A 50 -4.73 5.93 9.91
CA GLU A 50 -4.19 5.19 11.07
C GLU A 50 -2.71 4.85 10.86
N LEU A 51 -2.30 4.56 9.63
CA LEU A 51 -0.89 4.38 9.29
C LEU A 51 -0.08 5.62 9.65
N LEU A 52 -0.51 6.82 9.21
CA LEU A 52 0.22 8.07 9.48
C LEU A 52 0.45 8.30 10.98
N ASN A 53 -0.53 7.98 11.84
CA ASN A 53 -0.40 8.08 13.29
C ASN A 53 0.62 7.11 13.90
N LEU A 54 0.95 6.04 13.20
CA LEU A 54 1.86 4.97 13.65
C LEU A 54 3.29 5.18 13.15
N LEU A 55 3.49 6.05 12.17
CA LEU A 55 4.79 6.35 11.58
C LEU A 55 5.60 7.30 12.45
N THR A 56 6.91 7.11 12.42
CA THR A 56 7.84 8.12 12.91
C THR A 56 7.87 9.32 11.96
N PRO A 57 8.30 10.52 12.39
CA PRO A 57 8.36 11.68 11.51
C PRO A 57 9.12 11.41 10.19
N ARG A 58 10.24 10.68 10.25
CA ARG A 58 11.02 10.34 9.07
C ARG A 58 10.28 9.38 8.12
N GLU A 59 9.56 8.41 8.65
CA GLU A 59 8.74 7.51 7.83
C GLU A 59 7.54 8.23 7.21
N SER A 60 6.94 9.19 7.91
CA SER A 60 5.86 10.03 7.38
C SER A 60 6.32 10.84 6.18
N THR A 61 7.50 11.48 6.25
CA THR A 61 8.09 12.18 5.10
C THR A 61 8.24 11.24 3.90
N ILE A 62 8.74 10.03 4.12
CA ILE A 62 8.88 9.05 3.02
C ILE A 62 7.52 8.66 2.45
N ILE A 63 6.49 8.48 3.29
CA ILE A 63 5.13 8.25 2.79
C ILE A 63 4.62 9.43 1.97
N GLU A 64 4.79 10.65 2.43
CA GLU A 64 4.35 11.86 1.72
C GLU A 64 4.97 11.92 0.32
N LEU A 65 6.28 11.68 0.21
CA LEU A 65 6.96 11.66 -1.08
C LEU A 65 6.49 10.49 -1.97
N LEU A 66 6.23 9.31 -1.40
CA LEU A 66 5.62 8.21 -2.14
C LEU A 66 4.21 8.55 -2.63
N THR A 67 3.43 9.32 -1.87
CA THR A 67 2.09 9.76 -2.31
C THR A 67 2.14 10.80 -3.43
N GLN A 68 3.25 11.51 -3.55
CA GLN A 68 3.56 12.38 -4.69
C GLN A 68 4.07 11.59 -5.91
N ASP A 69 3.99 10.26 -5.86
CA ASP A 69 4.38 9.33 -6.93
C ASP A 69 5.89 9.35 -7.24
N LEU A 70 6.72 9.68 -6.24
CA LEU A 70 8.17 9.60 -6.34
C LEU A 70 8.69 8.17 -6.10
N CYS A 71 9.74 7.78 -6.82
CA CYS A 71 10.39 6.48 -6.62
C CYS A 71 11.46 6.52 -5.51
N SER A 72 12.07 5.38 -5.17
CA SER A 72 13.02 5.34 -4.04
C SER A 72 14.27 6.16 -4.34
N GLU A 73 14.64 6.21 -5.61
CA GLU A 73 15.77 6.92 -6.16
C GLU A 73 15.52 8.44 -6.07
N ASP A 74 14.36 8.93 -6.52
CA ASP A 74 13.98 10.34 -6.41
C ASP A 74 13.96 10.80 -4.94
N ILE A 75 13.38 9.98 -4.06
CA ILE A 75 13.31 10.27 -2.62
C ILE A 75 14.71 10.32 -1.98
N ALA A 76 15.61 9.44 -2.41
CA ALA A 76 16.98 9.43 -1.92
C ALA A 76 17.71 10.72 -2.30
N GLU A 77 17.53 11.18 -3.54
CA GLU A 77 18.06 12.47 -4.02
C GLU A 77 17.47 13.65 -3.24
N GLU A 78 16.14 13.72 -3.12
CA GLU A 78 15.44 14.82 -2.43
C GLU A 78 15.83 14.94 -0.94
N LEU A 79 16.01 13.81 -0.26
CA LEU A 79 16.39 13.77 1.15
C LEU A 79 17.90 13.77 1.39
N ASN A 80 18.72 13.76 0.33
CA ASN A 80 20.17 13.61 0.39
C ASN A 80 20.59 12.39 1.23
N LEU A 81 20.00 11.23 0.92
CA LEU A 81 20.23 9.94 1.57
C LEU A 81 20.61 8.89 0.52
N THR A 82 21.06 7.72 0.98
CA THR A 82 21.25 6.58 0.08
C THR A 82 19.93 5.84 -0.15
N VAL A 83 19.78 5.22 -1.32
CA VAL A 83 18.58 4.44 -1.66
C VAL A 83 18.40 3.26 -0.68
N GLU A 84 19.48 2.69 -0.15
CA GLU A 84 19.44 1.63 0.86
C GLU A 84 18.78 2.11 2.17
N THR A 85 19.02 3.36 2.55
CA THR A 85 18.38 3.98 3.72
C THR A 85 16.89 4.13 3.47
N ILE A 86 16.48 4.55 2.28
CA ILE A 86 15.07 4.61 1.88
C ILE A 86 14.45 3.21 1.90
N TYR A 87 15.13 2.18 1.39
CA TYR A 87 14.65 0.80 1.46
C TYR A 87 14.48 0.31 2.89
N SER A 88 15.40 0.66 3.80
CA SER A 88 15.28 0.33 5.22
C SER A 88 14.03 0.95 5.85
N HIS A 89 13.78 2.24 5.62
CA HIS A 89 12.56 2.90 6.10
C HIS A 89 11.30 2.30 5.48
N ARG A 90 11.29 2.02 4.17
CA ARG A 90 10.17 1.36 3.49
C ARG A 90 9.88 -0.02 4.06
N LYS A 91 10.91 -0.77 4.51
CA LYS A 91 10.73 -2.06 5.20
C LYS A 91 10.02 -1.89 6.54
N SER A 92 10.39 -0.88 7.31
CA SER A 92 9.72 -0.55 8.58
C SER A 92 8.26 -0.14 8.37
N ILE A 93 8.01 0.76 7.41
CA ILE A 93 6.66 1.18 6.98
C ILE A 93 5.82 -0.04 6.58
N ASN A 94 6.35 -0.92 5.74
CA ASN A 94 5.65 -2.13 5.31
C ASN A 94 5.31 -3.07 6.47
N LYS A 95 6.17 -3.15 7.51
CA LYS A 95 5.87 -3.93 8.72
C LYS A 95 4.68 -3.33 9.48
N LYS A 96 4.65 -2.01 9.65
CA LYS A 96 3.53 -1.30 10.29
C LYS A 96 2.23 -1.44 9.50
N LEU A 97 2.31 -1.32 8.17
CA LEU A 97 1.18 -1.52 7.26
C LEU A 97 0.57 -2.92 7.38
N ARG A 98 1.42 -3.96 7.46
CA ARG A 98 0.97 -5.34 7.64
C ARG A 98 0.21 -5.54 8.96
N GLY A 99 0.67 -4.92 10.05
CA GLY A 99 -0.04 -4.98 11.33
C GLY A 99 -1.46 -4.40 11.23
N LEU A 100 -1.66 -3.33 10.47
CA LEU A 100 -2.99 -2.78 10.20
C LEU A 100 -3.84 -3.73 9.34
N GLN A 101 -3.25 -4.34 8.32
CA GLN A 101 -3.94 -5.30 7.45
C GLN A 101 -4.40 -6.58 8.16
N GLU A 102 -3.75 -6.95 9.25
CA GLU A 102 -4.18 -8.07 10.11
C GLU A 102 -5.35 -7.68 11.01
N LYS A 103 -5.36 -6.43 11.49
CA LYS A 103 -6.37 -5.89 12.40
C LYS A 103 -7.68 -5.54 11.67
N TYR A 104 -7.60 -5.09 10.43
CA TYR A 104 -8.75 -4.59 9.66
C TYR A 104 -9.02 -5.43 8.39
N ASP A 105 -10.25 -5.38 7.90
CA ASP A 105 -10.61 -5.94 6.60
C ASP A 105 -10.33 -4.97 5.44
N VAL A 106 -10.81 -5.31 4.25
CA VAL A 106 -10.59 -4.51 3.03
C VAL A 106 -11.44 -3.23 2.95
N LEU A 107 -12.29 -3.00 3.94
CA LEU A 107 -13.09 -1.80 4.10
C LEU A 107 -12.55 -0.91 5.23
N GLY A 108 -11.47 -1.34 5.91
CA GLY A 108 -10.97 -0.66 7.11
C GLY A 108 -11.79 -0.94 8.35
N ILE A 109 -12.64 -1.98 8.34
CA ILE A 109 -13.48 -2.36 9.47
C ILE A 109 -12.73 -3.40 10.31
N PHE A 110 -12.81 -3.29 11.63
CA PHE A 110 -12.11 -4.19 12.54
C PHE A 110 -12.56 -5.63 12.32
N ARG A 111 -11.62 -6.56 12.14
CA ARG A 111 -11.95 -7.98 12.02
C ARG A 111 -12.38 -8.51 13.38
N GLN A 112 -13.68 -8.67 13.61
CA GLN A 112 -14.16 -9.52 14.70
C GLN A 112 -13.69 -10.95 14.40
N LYS A 113 -12.82 -11.52 15.26
CA LYS A 113 -12.66 -12.96 15.32
C LYS A 113 -14.05 -13.54 15.54
N GLN A 114 -14.50 -14.43 14.65
CA GLN A 114 -15.72 -15.20 14.92
C GLN A 114 -15.57 -15.82 16.31
N ILE A 115 -16.44 -15.41 17.24
CA ILE A 115 -16.72 -16.20 18.42
C ILE A 115 -17.42 -17.43 17.87
N SER A 116 -16.69 -18.54 17.77
CA SER A 116 -17.28 -19.85 17.53
C SER A 116 -18.29 -20.09 18.65
N PHE A 117 -19.58 -19.99 18.35
CA PHE A 117 -20.58 -20.67 19.17
C PHE A 117 -20.37 -22.17 18.90
N ASN A 118 -19.94 -22.87 19.97
CA ASN A 118 -19.88 -24.33 20.05
C ASN A 118 -21.24 -24.95 19.76
#